data_AF-A0A7C4IWX7-F1
#
_entry.id   AF-A0A7C4IWX7-F1
#
_cell.length_a   1.000
_cell.length_b   1.000
_cell.length_c   1.000
_cell.angle_alpha   90.00
_cell.angle_beta   90.00
_cell.angle_gamma   90.00
#
_symmetry.space_group_name_H-M   'P 1'
#
loop_
_entity.id
_entity.type
_entity.pdbx_description
1 polymer ?
#
loop_
_entity_poly.entity_id
_entity_poly.type
_entity_poly.pdbx_seq_one_letter_code
_entity_poly.pdbx_strand_id
1 'polypeptide(L)' 'MMFGATAAYAEDILVYTALEDDEIPRYLALFKKDHPDINVKIVRDSTGIVTAKLLAEKDNPQA' A
#
# COMPACT_ATOMS: atom_id res chain seq x y z
N MET A 1 20.66 -25.98 -19.88
CA MET A 1 20.61 -24.86 -18.92
C MET A 1 19.17 -24.74 -18.46
N MET A 2 18.86 -25.08 -17.20
CA MET A 2 17.50 -24.96 -16.65
C MET A 2 17.22 -23.49 -16.34
N PHE A 3 16.20 -22.92 -16.96
CA PHE A 3 15.64 -21.63 -16.57
C PHE A 3 14.90 -21.82 -15.24
N GLY A 4 15.51 -21.37 -14.15
CA GLY A 4 14.84 -21.25 -12.86
C GLY A 4 13.82 -20.11 -12.94
N ALA A 5 12.53 -20.43 -12.78
CA ALA A 5 11.50 -19.42 -12.60
C ALA A 5 11.78 -18.68 -11.28
N THR A 6 12.16 -17.41 -11.37
CA THR A 6 12.13 -16.51 -10.22
C THR A 6 10.67 -16.38 -9.78
N ALA A 7 10.31 -16.95 -8.63
CA ALA A 7 9.05 -16.61 -7.99
C ALA A 7 9.09 -15.10 -7.71
N ALA A 8 8.26 -14.33 -8.41
CA ALA A 8 8.01 -12.94 -8.07
C ALA A 8 7.40 -12.95 -6.67
N TYR A 9 8.18 -12.55 -5.66
CA TYR A 9 7.65 -12.32 -4.32
C TYR A 9 6.71 -11.14 -4.45
N ALA A 10 5.43 -11.36 -4.12
CA ALA A 10 4.50 -10.25 -4.11
C ALA A 10 4.97 -9.24 -3.06
N GLU A 11 5.36 -8.04 -3.48
CA GLU A 11 5.82 -7.01 -2.57
C GLU A 11 4.58 -6.40 -1.89
N ASP A 12 4.57 -6.42 -0.55
CA ASP A 12 3.51 -5.79 0.24
C ASP A 12 3.87 -4.32 0.46
N ILE A 13 2.97 -3.40 0.10
CA ILE A 13 3.07 -1.98 0.49
C ILE A 13 1.92 -1.60 1.42
N LEU A 14 2.19 -0.76 2.42
CA LEU A 14 1.20 -0.15 3.29
C LEU A 14 0.98 1.31 2.88
N VAL A 15 -0.26 1.66 2.54
CA VAL A 15 -0.64 3.01 2.12
C VAL A 15 -1.53 3.64 3.17
N TYR A 16 -1.03 4.72 3.78
CA TYR A 16 -1.84 5.62 4.60
C TYR A 16 -2.54 6.64 3.71
N THR A 17 -3.85 6.75 3.81
CA THR A 17 -4.63 7.65 2.94
C THR A 17 -5.77 8.32 3.68
N ALA A 18 -6.11 9.52 3.24
CA ALA A 18 -7.30 10.27 3.65
C ALA A 18 -8.35 10.39 2.55
N LEU A 19 -8.23 9.59 1.49
CA LEU A 19 -9.25 9.49 0.44
C LEU A 19 -10.58 8.96 1.00
N GLU A 20 -11.66 9.27 0.29
CA GLU A 20 -12.97 8.72 0.58
C GLU A 20 -13.05 7.23 0.22
N ASP A 21 -13.87 6.47 0.96
CA ASP A 21 -13.94 5.01 0.82
C ASP A 21 -14.35 4.55 -0.58
N ASP A 22 -15.15 5.36 -1.29
CA ASP A 22 -15.64 5.07 -2.64
C ASP A 22 -14.59 5.32 -3.73
N GLU A 23 -13.56 6.12 -3.45
CA GLU A 23 -12.46 6.39 -4.39
C GLU A 23 -11.40 5.27 -4.37
N ILE A 24 -11.16 4.68 -3.21
CA ILE A 24 -10.08 3.70 -2.97
C ILE A 24 -10.11 2.51 -3.93
N PRO A 25 -11.26 1.83 -4.17
CA PRO A 25 -11.31 0.67 -5.06
C PRO A 25 -10.92 1.02 -6.49
N ARG A 26 -11.25 2.23 -6.96
CA ARG A 26 -10.91 2.69 -8.32
C ARG A 26 -9.40 2.84 -8.48
N TYR A 27 -8.72 3.45 -7.52
CA TYR A 27 -7.26 3.59 -7.56
C TYR A 27 -6.55 2.24 -7.44
N LEU A 28 -7.01 1.37 -6.53
CA LEU A 28 -6.44 0.03 -6.37
C LEU A 28 -6.59 -0.83 -7.63
N ALA A 29 -7.73 -0.75 -8.32
CA ALA A 29 -7.95 -1.50 -9.56
C ALA A 29 -7.02 -1.04 -10.68
N LEU A 30 -6.80 0.28 -10.80
CA LEU A 30 -5.86 0.84 -11.78
C LEU A 30 -4.42 0.47 -11.43
N PHE A 31 -4.02 0.60 -10.17
CA PHE A 31 -2.68 0.24 -9.73
C PHE A 31 -2.37 -1.24 -9.95
N LYS A 32 -3.29 -2.14 -9.59
CA LYS A 32 -3.13 -3.59 -9.76
C LYS A 32 -3.02 -4.02 -11.22
N LYS A 33 -3.59 -3.25 -12.15
CA LYS A 33 -3.47 -3.53 -13.58
C LYS A 33 -2.02 -3.37 -14.06
N ASP A 34 -1.34 -2.35 -13.55
CA ASP A 34 0.04 -2.03 -13.94
C ASP A 34 1.08 -2.76 -13.06
N HIS A 35 0.69 -3.10 -11.81
CA HIS A 35 1.51 -3.78 -10.81
C HIS A 35 0.76 -5.00 -10.23
N PRO A 36 0.58 -6.10 -10.99
CA PRO A 36 -0.17 -7.26 -10.54
C PRO A 36 0.53 -8.08 -9.45
N ASP A 37 1.83 -7.88 -9.31
CA ASP A 37 2.73 -8.49 -8.33
C ASP A 37 2.80 -7.74 -7.00
N ILE A 38 2.27 -6.51 -6.91
CA ILE A 38 2.30 -5.74 -5.66
C ILE A 38 0.95 -5.86 -4.93
N ASN A 39 1.00 -6.20 -3.64
CA ASN A 39 -0.17 -6.23 -2.79
C ASN A 39 -0.24 -4.95 -1.95
N VAL A 40 -1.37 -4.24 -2.05
CA VAL A 40 -1.56 -2.95 -1.39
C VAL A 40 -2.45 -3.13 -0.16
N LYS A 41 -1.89 -2.88 1.02
CA LYS A 41 -2.64 -2.76 2.28
C LYS A 41 -2.95 -1.29 2.51
N ILE A 42 -4.15 -0.97 3.00
CA ILE A 42 -4.56 0.41 3.23
C ILE A 42 -4.91 0.64 4.69
N VAL A 43 -4.42 1.75 5.23
CA VAL A 43 -4.93 2.39 6.44
C VAL A 43 -5.59 3.69 6.01
N ARG A 44 -6.92 3.72 6.11
CA ARG A 44 -7.72 4.90 5.76
C ARG A 44 -8.22 5.60 7.01
N ASP A 45 -7.90 6.88 7.14
CA ASP A 45 -8.40 7.74 8.20
C ASP A 45 -8.35 9.22 7.75
N SER A 46 -8.90 10.14 8.51
CA SER A 46 -8.80 11.58 8.25
C SER A 46 -7.34 12.05 8.20
N THR A 47 -7.07 13.12 7.45
CA THR A 47 -5.72 13.70 7.31
C THR A 47 -5.05 14.00 8.65
N GLY A 48 -5.83 14.47 9.64
CA GLY A 48 -5.32 14.74 10.98
C GLY A 48 -4.84 13.48 11.70
N ILE A 49 -5.60 12.39 11.62
CA ILE A 49 -5.23 11.12 12.25
C ILE A 49 -4.07 10.45 11.51
N VAL A 50 -4.05 10.46 10.17
CA VAL A 50 -2.91 9.98 9.39
C VAL A 50 -1.63 10.74 9.77
N THR A 51 -1.70 12.07 9.84
CA THR A 51 -0.55 12.90 10.25
C THR A 51 -0.10 12.56 11.66
N ALA A 52 -1.04 12.42 12.60
CA ALA A 52 -0.73 12.04 13.98
C ALA A 52 -0.06 10.66 14.07
N LYS A 53 -0.52 9.67 13.30
CA LYS A 53 0.11 8.34 13.19
C LYS A 53 1.53 8.44 12.67
N LEU A 54 1.75 9.18 11.58
CA LEU A 54 3.09 9.35 11.01
C LEU A 54 4.04 10.05 12.00
N LEU A 55 3.55 11.04 12.75
CA LEU A 55 4.35 11.70 13.80
C LEU A 55 4.68 10.74 14.96
N ALA A 56 3.73 9.90 15.36
CA ALA A 56 3.92 8.90 16.42
C ALA A 56 4.86 7.76 16.00
N GLU A 57 4.85 7.38 14.72
CA GLU A 57 5.69 6.34 14.13
C GLU A 57 7.08 6.84 13.71
N LYS A 58 7.38 8.14 13.85
CA LYS A 58 8.63 8.77 13.38
C LYS A 58 9.90 8.03 13.81
N ASP A 59 9.98 7.68 15.10
CA ASP A 59 11.16 7.02 15.68
C ASP A 59 11.02 5.49 15.71
N ASN A 60 9.87 4.96 15.26
CA ASN A 60 9.60 3.52 15.12
C ASN A 60 8.62 3.26 13.95
N PRO A 61 9.10 3.33 12.69
CA PRO A 61 8.25 3.19 11.53
C PRO A 61 7.52 1.85 11.51
N GLN A 62 6.21 1.86 11.23
CA GLN A 62 5.41 0.65 11.03
C GLN A 62 5.06 0.40 9.55
N ALA A 63 5.48 1.33 8.67
CA ALA A 63 5.33 1.28 7.23
C ALA A 63 6.42 0.42 6.58
#